data_AF-A0A960LMT0-F1
#
_entry.id   AF-A0A960LMT0-F1
#
_cell.length_a   1.000
_cell.length_b   1.000
_cell.length_c   1.000
_cell.angle_alpha   90.00
_cell.angle_beta   90.00
_cell.angle_gamma   90.00
#
_symmetry.space_group_name_H-M   'P 1'
#
loop_
_entity.id
_entity.type
_entity.pdbx_description
1 polymer ?
#
loop_
_entity_poly.entity_id
_entity_poly.type
_entity_poly.pdbx_seq_one_letter_code
_entity_poly.pdbx_strand_id
1 'polypeptide(L)'
;ENPEYRFRNRSFSGQYNALLAFYGGWLRERAGERGLPFADQWAPMNEHTFVQRRSEPDFSLVPDAIHPAPAGHFLMAFELLSQVNPDRKSVSSISVVPGAKDWRTSPEVSNLVVSDAKDHVTLTHLAKSLPWVVPSKAWKVDGKWDAEPDATVGYRMTVAGHKLSNERIKVAGLIPGNYELKIDGENVGTFSHLALSSKVELQSNEKTPQYQQALAVAELNRERNDVAIRPLRDAWAGIKGLR
;
A
#
# COMPACT_ATOMS: atom_id res chain seq x y z
N GLU A 1 -37.62 -11.57 -18.91
CA GLU A 1 -36.30 -10.99 -19.23
C GLU A 1 -35.82 -11.56 -20.56
N ASN A 2 -35.03 -10.81 -21.33
CA ASN A 2 -34.49 -11.28 -22.61
C ASN A 2 -33.39 -12.33 -22.35
N PRO A 3 -33.57 -13.61 -22.72
CA PRO A 3 -32.58 -14.67 -22.48
C PRO A 3 -31.27 -14.48 -23.26
N GLU A 4 -31.24 -13.58 -24.24
CA GLU A 4 -30.03 -13.21 -24.99
C GLU A 4 -29.26 -12.02 -24.39
N TYR A 5 -29.74 -11.44 -23.29
CA TYR A 5 -29.06 -10.32 -22.64
C TYR A 5 -27.68 -10.75 -22.13
N ARG A 6 -26.62 -10.30 -22.80
CA ARG A 6 -25.22 -10.48 -22.40
C ARG A 6 -24.57 -9.10 -22.31
N PHE A 7 -24.16 -8.69 -21.12
CA PHE A 7 -23.53 -7.37 -20.89
C PHE A 7 -22.30 -7.16 -21.80
N ARG A 8 -21.53 -8.23 -22.02
CA ARG A 8 -20.36 -8.27 -22.92
C ARG A 8 -20.64 -8.01 -24.41
N ASN A 9 -21.89 -8.14 -24.86
CA ASN A 9 -22.27 -7.95 -26.26
C ASN A 9 -22.80 -6.52 -26.54
N ARG A 10 -22.73 -5.62 -25.56
CA ARG A 10 -23.16 -4.23 -25.71
C ARG A 10 -22.00 -3.37 -26.23
N SER A 11 -22.28 -2.51 -27.21
CA SER A 11 -21.40 -1.39 -27.52
C SER A 11 -21.51 -0.35 -26.40
N PHE A 12 -20.42 -0.08 -25.69
CA PHE A 12 -20.38 1.03 -24.75
C PHE A 12 -20.17 2.35 -25.50
N SER A 13 -20.88 3.39 -25.08
CA SER A 13 -20.60 4.74 -25.55
C SER A 13 -19.20 5.13 -25.11
N GLY A 14 -18.41 5.74 -26.00
CA GLY A 14 -17.12 6.36 -25.61
C GLY A 14 -17.26 7.44 -24.55
N GLN A 15 -18.48 7.92 -24.31
CA GLN A 15 -18.81 8.90 -23.26
C GLN A 15 -19.18 8.25 -21.91
N TYR A 16 -19.17 6.92 -21.79
CA TYR A 16 -19.56 6.23 -20.56
C TYR A 16 -18.75 6.71 -19.34
N ASN A 17 -17.44 6.86 -19.50
CA ASN A 17 -16.57 7.34 -18.43
C ASN A 17 -16.86 8.82 -18.06
N ALA A 18 -17.27 9.65 -19.01
CA ALA A 18 -17.68 11.03 -18.74
C ALA A 18 -19.01 11.09 -17.97
N LEU A 19 -19.94 10.17 -18.25
CA LEU A 19 -21.18 10.04 -17.48
C LEU A 19 -20.89 9.62 -16.03
N LEU A 20 -19.92 8.72 -15.81
CA LEU A 20 -19.48 8.37 -14.46
C LEU A 20 -18.90 9.59 -13.72
N ALA A 21 -18.12 10.44 -14.40
CA ALA A 21 -17.62 11.69 -13.84
C ALA A 21 -18.75 12.62 -13.40
N PHE A 22 -19.79 12.77 -14.23
CA PHE A 22 -20.97 13.57 -13.92
C PHE A 22 -21.66 13.07 -12.64
N TYR A 23 -21.93 11.76 -12.54
CA TYR A 23 -22.54 11.19 -11.35
C TYR A 23 -21.63 11.28 -10.11
N GLY A 24 -20.32 11.14 -10.27
CA GLY A 24 -19.35 11.37 -9.20
C GLY A 24 -19.41 12.81 -8.68
N GLY A 25 -19.48 13.79 -9.58
CA GLY A 25 -19.65 15.20 -9.23
C GLY A 25 -20.97 15.49 -8.49
N TRP A 26 -22.07 14.91 -8.97
CA TRP A 26 -23.37 15.01 -8.31
C TRP A 26 -23.35 14.38 -6.91
N LEU A 27 -22.75 13.19 -6.74
CA LEU A 27 -22.61 12.56 -5.43
C LEU A 27 -21.78 13.40 -4.46
N ARG A 28 -20.71 14.04 -4.94
CA ARG A 28 -19.90 14.96 -4.14
C ARG A 28 -20.72 16.15 -3.64
N GLU A 29 -21.53 16.76 -4.51
CA GLU A 29 -22.43 17.86 -4.14
C GLU A 29 -23.42 17.42 -3.06
N ARG A 30 -24.11 16.27 -3.28
CA ARG A 30 -25.08 15.73 -2.32
C ARG A 30 -24.46 15.34 -0.98
N ALA A 31 -23.23 14.85 -0.98
CA ALA A 31 -22.50 14.57 0.25
C ALA A 31 -22.23 15.88 1.02
N GLY A 32 -21.76 16.92 0.33
CA GLY A 32 -21.52 18.25 0.90
C GLY A 32 -22.77 18.88 1.52
N GLU A 33 -23.90 18.88 0.81
CA GLU A 33 -25.20 19.36 1.32
C GLU A 33 -25.65 18.65 2.60
N ARG A 34 -25.26 17.38 2.77
CA ARG A 34 -25.65 16.53 3.90
C ARG A 34 -24.59 16.44 5.00
N GLY A 35 -23.46 17.11 4.84
CA GLY A 35 -22.33 16.99 5.77
C GLY A 35 -21.74 15.57 5.83
N LEU A 36 -21.83 14.80 4.74
CA LEU A 36 -21.29 13.45 4.65
C LEU A 36 -19.89 13.46 4.02
N PRO A 37 -18.99 12.55 4.44
CA PRO A 37 -17.72 12.37 3.76
C PRO A 37 -17.93 11.81 2.35
N PHE A 38 -17.02 12.18 1.44
CA PHE A 38 -17.00 11.70 0.06
C PHE A 38 -15.58 11.27 -0.28
N ALA A 39 -15.43 10.09 -0.89
CA ALA A 39 -14.16 9.59 -1.41
C ALA A 39 -14.28 9.40 -2.93
N ASP A 40 -13.49 10.16 -3.69
CA ASP A 40 -13.43 10.06 -5.14
C ASP A 40 -12.56 8.88 -5.58
N GLN A 41 -13.15 7.98 -6.35
CA GLN A 41 -12.45 6.85 -6.97
C GLN A 41 -12.27 7.06 -8.47
N TRP A 42 -13.10 7.90 -9.09
CA TRP A 42 -13.09 8.12 -10.53
C TRP A 42 -11.86 8.91 -10.95
N ALA A 43 -11.60 10.06 -10.32
CA ALA A 43 -10.47 10.91 -10.70
C ALA A 43 -9.11 10.21 -10.55
N PRO A 44 -8.76 9.62 -9.39
CA PRO A 44 -7.43 9.00 -9.23
C PRO A 44 -7.23 7.77 -10.13
N MET A 45 -8.26 6.95 -10.37
CA MET A 45 -8.13 5.81 -11.28
C MET A 45 -7.85 6.25 -12.72
N ASN A 46 -8.47 7.34 -13.18
CA ASN A 46 -8.25 7.89 -14.51
C ASN A 46 -6.86 8.54 -14.61
N GLU A 47 -6.47 9.34 -13.63
CA GLU A 47 -5.16 10.01 -13.62
C GLU A 47 -4.01 9.00 -13.64
N HIS A 48 -4.04 7.99 -12.76
CA HIS A 48 -3.01 6.96 -12.72
C HIS A 48 -2.93 6.14 -14.00
N THR A 49 -4.09 5.81 -14.60
CA THR A 49 -4.12 5.13 -15.91
C THR A 49 -3.53 6.02 -17.00
N PHE A 50 -3.90 7.31 -17.04
CA PHE A 50 -3.40 8.26 -18.03
C PHE A 50 -1.88 8.47 -17.93
N VAL A 51 -1.35 8.61 -16.71
CA VAL A 51 0.09 8.75 -16.47
C VAL A 51 0.84 7.51 -16.92
N GLN A 52 0.38 6.30 -16.57
CA GLN A 52 1.06 5.05 -16.95
C GLN A 52 1.04 4.83 -18.46
N ARG A 53 -0.01 5.26 -19.16
CA ARG A 53 -0.11 5.18 -20.62
C ARG A 53 0.92 6.00 -21.39
N ARG A 54 1.62 6.94 -20.73
CA ARG A 54 2.72 7.68 -21.36
C ARG A 54 3.90 6.77 -21.73
N SER A 55 4.13 5.71 -20.96
CA SER A 55 5.17 4.70 -21.23
C SER A 55 4.60 3.38 -21.74
N GLU A 56 3.37 3.02 -21.34
CA GLU A 56 2.72 1.76 -21.71
C GLU A 56 1.31 2.03 -22.28
N PRO A 57 1.18 2.33 -23.60
CA PRO A 57 -0.07 2.82 -24.18
C PRO A 57 -1.31 1.96 -23.94
N ASP A 58 -1.13 0.64 -23.86
CA ASP A 58 -2.21 -0.33 -23.66
C ASP A 58 -2.55 -0.57 -22.17
N PHE A 59 -1.84 0.08 -21.24
CA PHE A 59 -2.07 -0.08 -19.81
C PHE A 59 -3.50 0.31 -19.42
N SER A 60 -4.13 -0.48 -18.56
CA SER A 60 -5.41 -0.14 -17.93
C SER A 60 -5.51 -0.76 -16.54
N LEU A 61 -5.95 0.03 -15.57
CA LEU A 61 -6.38 -0.49 -14.26
C LEU A 61 -7.73 -1.23 -14.33
N VAL A 62 -8.44 -1.11 -15.45
CA VAL A 62 -9.76 -1.69 -15.72
C VAL A 62 -9.75 -2.30 -17.13
N PRO A 63 -9.14 -3.48 -17.34
CA PRO A 63 -8.85 -4.02 -18.67
C PRO A 63 -10.09 -4.24 -19.56
N ASP A 64 -11.21 -4.63 -18.95
CA ASP A 64 -12.49 -4.83 -19.65
C ASP A 64 -13.39 -3.57 -19.63
N ALA A 65 -12.82 -2.43 -19.21
CA ALA A 65 -13.48 -1.15 -19.03
C ALA A 65 -14.63 -1.11 -17.98
N ILE A 66 -14.80 -2.16 -17.18
CA ILE A 66 -15.82 -2.23 -16.12
C ILE A 66 -15.22 -2.66 -14.77
N HIS A 67 -14.47 -3.76 -14.74
CA HIS A 67 -13.96 -4.39 -13.53
C HIS A 67 -12.48 -4.03 -13.30
N PRO A 68 -12.13 -3.42 -12.16
CA PRO A 68 -10.74 -3.16 -11.84
C PRO A 68 -9.94 -4.46 -11.72
N ALA A 69 -8.74 -4.46 -12.28
CA ALA A 69 -7.73 -5.47 -11.99
C ALA A 69 -7.23 -5.34 -10.53
N PRO A 70 -6.43 -6.30 -10.01
CA PRO A 70 -5.88 -6.23 -8.66
C PRO A 70 -5.12 -4.92 -8.37
N ALA A 71 -4.37 -4.38 -9.33
CA ALA A 71 -3.72 -3.06 -9.22
C ALA A 71 -4.75 -1.93 -9.04
N GLY A 72 -5.85 -1.97 -9.79
CA GLY A 72 -6.95 -1.01 -9.69
C GLY A 72 -7.62 -1.09 -8.33
N HIS A 73 -7.91 -2.30 -7.85
CA HIS A 73 -8.44 -2.51 -6.49
C HIS A 73 -7.49 -2.01 -5.39
N PHE A 74 -6.17 -2.20 -5.55
CA PHE A 74 -5.20 -1.63 -4.63
C PHE A 74 -5.25 -0.10 -4.63
N LEU A 75 -5.22 0.53 -5.82
CA LEU A 75 -5.31 1.99 -5.94
C LEU A 75 -6.58 2.51 -5.26
N MET A 76 -7.72 1.85 -5.47
CA MET A 76 -8.98 2.25 -4.83
C MET A 76 -8.90 2.20 -3.30
N ALA A 77 -8.29 1.14 -2.74
CA ALA A 77 -8.08 1.02 -1.31
C ALA A 77 -7.14 2.12 -0.77
N PHE A 78 -6.03 2.38 -1.47
CA PHE A 78 -5.10 3.46 -1.15
C PHE A 78 -5.78 4.83 -1.13
N GLU A 79 -6.62 5.12 -2.13
CA GLU A 79 -7.33 6.39 -2.25
C GLU A 79 -8.39 6.55 -1.16
N LEU A 80 -9.13 5.48 -0.87
CA LEU A 80 -10.08 5.49 0.24
C LEU A 80 -9.36 5.83 1.55
N LEU A 81 -8.26 5.14 1.87
CA LEU A 81 -7.47 5.39 3.07
C LEU A 81 -6.89 6.80 3.11
N SER A 82 -6.38 7.30 1.98
CA SER A 82 -5.78 8.63 1.89
C SER A 82 -6.81 9.75 2.07
N GLN A 83 -8.04 9.56 1.60
CA GLN A 83 -9.09 10.59 1.63
C GLN A 83 -9.86 10.58 2.96
N VAL A 84 -10.00 9.44 3.64
CA VAL A 84 -10.66 9.36 4.96
C VAL A 84 -9.71 9.63 6.13
N ASN A 85 -8.39 9.53 5.91
CA ASN A 85 -7.38 9.80 6.92
C ASN A 85 -6.25 10.66 6.29
N PRO A 86 -6.49 11.98 6.11
CA PRO A 86 -5.57 12.87 5.41
C PRO A 86 -4.27 13.11 6.18
N ASP A 87 -4.28 12.87 7.49
CA ASP A 87 -3.11 12.89 8.34
C ASP A 87 -2.23 11.70 7.95
N ARG A 88 -1.29 11.91 7.03
CA ARG A 88 -0.36 10.88 6.54
C ARG A 88 0.42 10.27 7.71
N LYS A 89 -0.07 9.16 8.25
CA LYS A 89 0.57 8.47 9.37
C LYS A 89 1.69 7.57 8.83
N SER A 90 2.85 7.67 9.46
CA SER A 90 3.94 6.72 9.30
C SER A 90 3.71 5.52 10.21
N VAL A 91 4.26 4.36 9.83
CA VAL A 91 4.33 3.16 10.68
C VAL A 91 5.23 3.41 11.88
N SER A 92 6.46 3.89 11.63
CA SER A 92 7.39 4.29 12.69
C SER A 92 8.47 5.25 12.16
N SER A 93 9.12 5.95 13.08
CA SER A 93 10.21 6.88 12.76
C SER A 93 11.28 6.83 13.85
N ILE A 94 12.20 5.88 13.74
CA ILE A 94 13.35 5.75 14.64
C ILE A 94 14.32 6.90 14.36
N SER A 95 14.64 7.68 15.39
CA SER A 95 15.66 8.74 15.32
C SER A 95 16.62 8.60 16.48
N VAL A 96 17.92 8.65 16.21
CA VAL A 96 19.01 8.67 17.19
C VAL A 96 19.98 9.77 16.76
N VAL A 97 20.07 10.84 17.54
CA VAL A 97 20.90 12.01 17.21
C VAL A 97 21.66 12.53 18.43
N PRO A 98 22.85 13.14 18.27
CA PRO A 98 23.55 13.75 19.40
C PRO A 98 22.75 14.89 20.00
N GLY A 99 22.67 14.94 21.33
CA GLY A 99 22.19 16.10 22.09
C GLY A 99 23.34 16.81 22.82
N ALA A 100 23.00 17.80 23.65
CA ALA A 100 23.99 18.64 24.34
C ALA A 100 24.77 17.92 25.45
N LYS A 101 24.21 16.85 26.01
CA LYS A 101 24.83 16.02 27.07
C LYS A 101 24.76 14.54 26.69
N ASP A 102 23.57 14.10 26.29
CA ASP A 102 23.29 12.73 25.87
C ASP A 102 22.65 12.67 24.48
N TRP A 103 22.54 11.46 23.94
CA TRP A 103 21.80 11.18 22.72
C TRP A 103 20.30 11.40 22.88
N ARG A 104 19.64 11.91 21.84
CA ARG A 104 18.20 12.09 21.77
C ARG A 104 17.59 11.02 20.89
N THR A 105 16.48 10.43 21.35
CA THR A 105 15.76 9.39 20.63
C THR A 105 14.30 9.72 20.38
N SER A 106 13.69 9.03 19.41
CA SER A 106 12.22 8.99 19.25
C SER A 106 11.56 8.24 20.43
N PRO A 107 10.28 8.51 20.77
CA PRO A 107 9.62 7.96 21.95
C PRO A 107 9.56 6.43 22.03
N GLU A 108 9.49 5.74 20.89
CA GLU A 108 9.41 4.28 20.80
C GLU A 108 10.78 3.57 20.85
N VAL A 109 11.85 4.27 21.23
CA VAL A 109 13.20 3.74 21.37
C VAL A 109 13.57 3.59 22.84
N SER A 110 14.14 2.45 23.20
CA SER A 110 14.65 2.13 24.54
C SER A 110 15.99 1.40 24.46
N ASN A 111 16.67 1.23 25.60
CA ASN A 111 17.94 0.50 25.71
C ASN A 111 19.00 0.96 24.69
N LEU A 112 19.10 2.26 24.45
CA LEU A 112 20.10 2.81 23.53
C LEU A 112 21.49 2.63 24.13
N VAL A 113 22.39 2.03 23.36
CA VAL A 113 23.83 2.01 23.61
C VAL A 113 24.55 2.54 22.38
N VAL A 114 25.43 3.50 22.57
CA VAL A 114 26.32 4.01 21.53
C VAL A 114 27.75 3.80 22.01
N SER A 115 28.61 3.20 21.18
CA SER A 115 30.02 3.02 21.52
C SER A 115 30.72 4.38 21.68
N ASP A 116 31.75 4.44 22.52
CA ASP A 116 32.54 5.66 22.71
C ASP A 116 33.19 6.13 21.39
N ALA A 117 33.58 5.17 20.54
CA ALA A 117 34.12 5.41 19.19
C ALA A 117 33.03 5.87 18.19
N LYS A 118 31.74 5.76 18.53
CA LYS A 118 30.58 6.11 17.69
C LYS A 118 30.55 5.35 16.36
N ASP A 119 31.08 4.13 16.39
CA ASP A 119 31.13 3.16 15.29
C ASP A 119 30.11 2.02 15.46
N HIS A 120 29.40 1.99 16.59
CA HIS A 120 28.40 0.97 16.90
C HIS A 120 27.24 1.57 17.70
N VAL A 121 26.01 1.22 17.32
CA VAL A 121 24.78 1.62 18.01
C VAL A 121 23.86 0.42 18.12
N THR A 122 23.34 0.17 19.31
CA THR A 122 22.27 -0.80 19.55
C THR A 122 21.10 -0.12 20.26
N LEU A 123 19.89 -0.57 19.98
CA LEU A 123 18.68 -0.06 20.61
C LEU A 123 17.57 -1.12 20.54
N THR A 124 16.55 -0.95 21.37
CA THR A 124 15.29 -1.67 21.27
C THR A 124 14.22 -0.73 20.71
N HIS A 125 13.45 -1.21 19.73
CA HIS A 125 12.32 -0.47 19.15
C HIS A 125 11.05 -1.32 19.16
N LEU A 126 9.95 -0.75 19.65
CA LEU A 126 8.62 -1.37 19.57
C LEU A 126 7.69 -0.48 18.74
N ALA A 127 7.48 -0.86 17.49
CA ALA A 127 6.54 -0.16 16.61
C ALA A 127 5.08 -0.40 17.04
N LYS A 128 4.21 0.58 16.80
CA LYS A 128 2.76 0.51 17.11
C LYS A 128 1.94 -0.18 16.01
N SER A 129 2.55 -0.43 14.86
CA SER A 129 1.94 -1.03 13.68
C SER A 129 3.01 -1.68 12.82
N LEU A 130 2.58 -2.54 11.89
CA LEU A 130 3.42 -3.17 10.88
C LEU A 130 3.35 -2.42 9.54
N PRO A 131 4.36 -2.54 8.66
CA PRO A 131 4.27 -1.99 7.31
C PRO A 131 3.16 -2.65 6.49
N TRP A 132 2.56 -1.89 5.58
CA TRP A 132 1.58 -2.39 4.61
C TRP A 132 2.29 -3.15 3.50
N VAL A 133 2.24 -4.47 3.58
CA VAL A 133 2.81 -5.39 2.59
C VAL A 133 1.72 -5.94 1.68
N VAL A 134 2.05 -6.05 0.40
CA VAL A 134 1.20 -6.69 -0.62
C VAL A 134 1.85 -8.01 -1.04
N PRO A 135 1.20 -9.16 -0.79
CA PRO A 135 1.71 -10.45 -1.25
C PRO A 135 1.90 -10.48 -2.76
N SER A 136 2.90 -11.22 -3.23
CA SER A 136 3.08 -11.46 -4.66
C SER A 136 2.00 -12.39 -5.20
N LYS A 137 1.85 -12.41 -6.54
CA LYS A 137 0.73 -13.00 -7.30
C LYS A 137 0.47 -14.51 -7.13
N ALA A 138 1.10 -15.21 -6.19
CA ALA A 138 0.90 -16.66 -6.02
C ALA A 138 -0.47 -16.97 -5.40
N TRP A 139 -1.53 -16.78 -6.19
CA TRP A 139 -2.89 -17.13 -5.80
C TRP A 139 -3.03 -18.66 -5.69
N LYS A 140 -3.70 -19.16 -4.63
CA LYS A 140 -3.85 -20.60 -4.38
C LYS A 140 -5.12 -21.20 -5.00
N VAL A 141 -5.82 -20.43 -5.85
CA VAL A 141 -7.15 -20.79 -6.41
C VAL A 141 -7.04 -20.83 -7.92
N ASP A 142 -7.72 -21.78 -8.56
CA ASP A 142 -7.69 -22.14 -9.98
C ASP A 142 -7.94 -20.99 -10.99
N GLY A 143 -7.05 -19.99 -11.08
CA GLY A 143 -6.98 -18.98 -12.14
C GLY A 143 -8.19 -18.06 -12.34
N LYS A 144 -9.35 -18.36 -11.73
CA LYS A 144 -10.66 -17.72 -11.95
C LYS A 144 -10.63 -16.23 -11.63
N TRP A 145 -9.70 -15.82 -10.76
CA TRP A 145 -9.53 -14.44 -10.31
C TRP A 145 -8.14 -13.88 -10.65
N ASP A 146 -7.39 -14.58 -11.50
CA ASP A 146 -6.08 -14.13 -11.97
C ASP A 146 -6.29 -13.05 -13.03
N ALA A 147 -6.23 -11.81 -12.60
CA ALA A 147 -6.28 -10.65 -13.48
C ALA A 147 -4.98 -9.85 -13.35
N GLU A 148 -4.57 -9.25 -14.46
CA GLU A 148 -3.46 -8.29 -14.52
C GLU A 148 -4.02 -6.89 -14.78
N PRO A 149 -3.35 -5.83 -14.30
CA PRO A 149 -2.11 -5.85 -13.53
C PRO A 149 -2.29 -6.27 -12.06
N ASP A 150 -1.30 -6.98 -11.51
CA ASP A 150 -1.25 -7.43 -10.11
C ASP A 150 -1.28 -6.28 -9.06
N ALA A 151 -1.73 -6.57 -7.83
CA ALA A 151 -1.84 -5.58 -6.75
C ALA A 151 -0.51 -4.89 -6.41
N THR A 152 0.63 -5.57 -6.59
CA THR A 152 1.96 -4.97 -6.38
C THR A 152 2.24 -3.82 -7.34
N VAL A 153 1.64 -3.83 -8.54
CA VAL A 153 1.71 -2.71 -9.50
C VAL A 153 1.03 -1.48 -8.90
N GLY A 154 -0.19 -1.64 -8.37
CA GLY A 154 -0.92 -0.57 -7.69
C GLY A 154 -0.15 0.00 -6.48
N TYR A 155 0.49 -0.88 -5.68
CA TYR A 155 1.35 -0.48 -4.56
C TYR A 155 2.52 0.41 -5.00
N ARG A 156 3.20 0.06 -6.10
CA ARG A 156 4.28 0.88 -6.65
C ARG A 156 3.77 2.19 -7.25
N MET A 157 2.70 2.15 -8.03
CA MET A 157 2.13 3.34 -8.71
C MET A 157 1.69 4.43 -7.74
N THR A 158 1.11 4.04 -6.61
CA THR A 158 0.65 4.98 -5.56
C THR A 158 1.78 5.49 -4.67
N VAL A 159 2.91 4.78 -4.66
CA VAL A 159 3.99 4.94 -3.69
C VAL A 159 3.47 4.74 -2.25
N ALA A 160 2.57 3.77 -2.06
CA ALA A 160 1.86 3.54 -0.80
C ALA A 160 2.81 3.33 0.40
N GLY A 161 3.91 2.60 0.16
CA GLY A 161 4.98 2.43 1.13
C GLY A 161 5.47 3.75 1.73
N HIS A 162 5.76 4.73 0.89
CA HIS A 162 6.23 6.04 1.35
C HIS A 162 5.11 6.91 1.95
N LYS A 163 3.90 6.85 1.39
CA LYS A 163 2.83 7.80 1.75
C LYS A 163 2.01 7.39 2.98
N LEU A 164 1.73 6.09 3.15
CA LEU A 164 0.84 5.57 4.19
C LEU A 164 1.47 4.49 5.06
N SER A 165 2.65 4.00 4.68
CA SER A 165 3.31 2.88 5.37
C SER A 165 4.77 3.19 5.71
N ASN A 166 5.14 4.47 5.81
CA ASN A 166 6.54 4.85 5.94
C ASN A 166 7.12 4.31 7.25
N GLU A 167 8.21 3.55 7.15
CA GLU A 167 8.97 3.06 8.29
C GLU A 167 10.41 3.48 8.07
N ARG A 168 11.01 4.20 9.03
CA ARG A 168 12.30 4.83 8.78
C ARG A 168 13.21 4.83 9.99
N ILE A 169 14.51 4.80 9.70
CA ILE A 169 15.58 4.97 10.67
C ILE A 169 16.49 6.13 10.30
N LYS A 170 16.81 6.96 11.29
CA LYS A 170 17.81 8.02 11.19
C LYS A 170 18.80 7.89 12.35
N VAL A 171 20.08 7.81 12.04
CA VAL A 171 21.18 7.81 13.01
C VAL A 171 22.22 8.84 12.58
N ALA A 172 22.39 9.90 13.35
CA ALA A 172 23.36 10.97 13.07
C ALA A 172 24.52 10.94 14.07
N GLY A 173 25.68 11.53 13.74
CA GLY A 173 26.81 11.65 14.66
C GLY A 173 27.70 10.40 14.77
N LEU A 174 27.46 9.40 13.93
CA LEU A 174 28.38 8.28 13.69
C LEU A 174 29.66 8.77 13.02
N ILE A 175 30.78 8.08 13.28
CA ILE A 175 32.03 8.37 12.54
C ILE A 175 31.88 8.04 11.05
N PRO A 176 32.66 8.69 10.17
CA PRO A 176 32.61 8.40 8.74
C PRO A 176 32.88 6.92 8.43
N GLY A 177 31.93 6.28 7.75
CA GLY A 177 32.04 4.88 7.37
C GLY A 177 30.75 4.31 6.78
N ASN A 178 30.80 3.00 6.52
CA ASN A 178 29.66 2.17 6.15
C ASN A 178 29.27 1.28 7.32
N TYR A 179 27.97 1.13 7.53
CA TYR A 179 27.38 0.45 8.68
C TYR A 179 26.46 -0.64 8.20
N GLU A 180 26.62 -1.83 8.76
CA GLU A 180 25.66 -2.91 8.63
C GLU A 180 24.49 -2.63 9.56
N LEU A 181 23.27 -2.53 9.01
CA LEU A 181 22.06 -2.45 9.81
C LEU A 181 21.53 -3.87 10.03
N LYS A 182 21.43 -4.27 11.30
CA LYS A 182 20.80 -5.53 11.70
C LYS A 182 19.53 -5.28 12.48
N ILE A 183 18.51 -6.10 12.25
CA ILE A 183 17.28 -6.14 13.03
C ILE A 183 17.09 -7.57 13.51
N ASP A 184 16.99 -7.78 14.82
CA ASP A 184 16.93 -9.10 15.47
C ASP A 184 18.01 -10.08 14.99
N GLY A 185 19.21 -9.57 14.71
CA GLY A 185 20.35 -10.33 14.21
C GLY A 185 20.43 -10.49 12.69
N GLU A 186 19.34 -10.23 11.96
CA GLU A 186 19.27 -10.33 10.50
C GLU A 186 19.87 -9.08 9.83
N ASN A 187 20.77 -9.27 8.86
CA ASN A 187 21.33 -8.15 8.09
C ASN A 187 20.31 -7.64 7.06
N VAL A 188 19.80 -6.44 7.29
CA VAL A 188 18.80 -5.80 6.42
C VAL A 188 19.43 -4.81 5.43
N GLY A 189 20.74 -4.56 5.49
CA GLY A 189 21.45 -3.77 4.49
C GLY A 189 22.70 -3.07 5.03
N THR A 190 23.46 -2.49 4.12
CA THR A 190 24.64 -1.68 4.43
C THR A 190 24.42 -0.25 3.96
N PHE A 191 24.63 0.71 4.86
CA PHE A 191 24.37 2.13 4.60
C PHE A 191 25.56 2.97 5.05
N SER A 192 25.86 4.05 4.33
CA SER A 192 26.83 5.02 4.81
C SER A 192 26.26 5.80 6.01
N HIS A 193 27.15 6.32 6.86
CA HIS A 193 26.77 7.28 7.91
C HIS A 193 25.97 8.50 7.35
N LEU A 194 26.21 8.90 6.10
CA LEU A 194 25.45 9.97 5.45
C LEU A 194 24.02 9.54 5.11
N ALA A 195 23.82 8.31 4.61
CA ALA A 195 22.50 7.77 4.36
C ALA A 195 21.71 7.61 5.67
N LEU A 196 22.34 7.06 6.71
CA LEU A 196 21.74 6.93 8.04
C LEU A 196 21.40 8.29 8.66
N SER A 197 22.26 9.30 8.50
CA SER A 197 21.98 10.64 9.04
C SER A 197 20.88 11.38 8.26
N SER A 198 20.72 11.06 6.96
CA SER A 198 19.69 11.64 6.11
C SER A 198 18.32 11.00 6.32
N LYS A 199 18.29 9.68 6.60
CA LYS A 199 17.13 8.76 6.77
C LYS A 199 17.24 7.59 5.79
N VAL A 200 16.99 6.38 6.28
CA VAL A 200 16.75 5.17 5.48
C VAL A 200 15.31 4.70 5.66
N GLU A 201 14.63 4.34 4.58
CA GLU A 201 13.29 3.75 4.60
C GLU A 201 13.36 2.22 4.58
N LEU A 202 12.54 1.57 5.40
CA LEU A 202 12.60 0.14 5.69
C LEU A 202 11.33 -0.61 5.29
N GLN A 203 10.20 0.08 5.08
CA GLN A 203 8.88 -0.55 4.92
C GLN A 203 8.76 -1.53 3.74
N SER A 204 9.62 -1.39 2.73
CA SER A 204 9.65 -2.26 1.55
C SER A 204 10.82 -3.24 1.57
N ASN A 205 11.57 -3.32 2.68
CA ASN A 205 12.72 -4.19 2.80
C ASN A 205 12.28 -5.57 3.31
N GLU A 206 12.23 -6.53 2.39
CA GLU A 206 11.79 -7.89 2.65
C GLU A 206 12.64 -8.62 3.68
N LYS A 207 13.89 -8.18 3.93
CA LYS A 207 14.76 -8.79 4.94
C LYS A 207 14.38 -8.42 6.37
N THR A 208 13.55 -7.40 6.56
CA THR A 208 13.20 -6.95 7.91
C THR A 208 12.22 -7.93 8.57
N PRO A 209 12.43 -8.33 9.83
CA PRO A 209 11.51 -9.23 10.54
C PRO A 209 10.05 -8.73 10.54
N GLN A 210 9.84 -7.43 10.70
CA GLN A 210 8.50 -6.81 10.68
C GLN A 210 7.84 -6.82 9.29
N TYR A 211 8.60 -6.77 8.19
CA TYR A 211 8.05 -7.00 6.86
C TYR A 211 7.56 -8.44 6.72
N GLN A 212 8.36 -9.43 7.17
CA GLN A 212 7.97 -10.84 7.13
C GLN A 212 6.74 -11.12 7.99
N GLN A 213 6.64 -10.48 9.16
CA GLN A 213 5.44 -10.54 9.99
C GLN A 213 4.22 -9.93 9.28
N ALA A 214 4.38 -8.76 8.64
CA ALA A 214 3.31 -8.13 7.87
C ALA A 214 2.86 -8.98 6.69
N LEU A 215 3.79 -9.61 5.98
CA LEU A 215 3.51 -10.52 4.88
C LEU A 215 2.70 -11.72 5.35
N ALA A 216 3.06 -12.33 6.48
CA ALA A 216 2.30 -13.43 7.06
C ALA A 216 0.83 -13.04 7.37
N VAL A 217 0.61 -11.83 7.92
CA VAL A 217 -0.74 -11.30 8.15
C VAL A 217 -1.49 -11.08 6.82
N ALA A 218 -0.82 -10.53 5.82
CA ALA A 218 -1.41 -10.30 4.51
C ALA A 218 -1.79 -11.61 3.80
N GLU A 219 -0.98 -12.65 3.95
CA GLU A 219 -1.26 -14.01 3.46
C GLU A 219 -2.47 -14.64 4.15
N LEU A 220 -2.59 -14.52 5.48
CA LEU A 220 -3.79 -14.97 6.19
C LEU A 220 -5.05 -14.23 5.74
N ASN A 221 -4.94 -12.92 5.47
CA ASN A 221 -6.03 -12.12 4.94
C ASN A 221 -6.43 -12.55 3.51
N ARG A 222 -5.45 -12.93 2.69
CA ARG A 222 -5.68 -13.51 1.35
C ARG A 222 -6.36 -14.87 1.45
N GLU A 223 -5.87 -15.75 2.32
CA GLU A 223 -6.46 -17.07 2.57
C GLU A 223 -7.92 -16.93 3.02
N ARG A 224 -8.21 -16.04 3.98
CA ARG A 224 -9.60 -15.73 4.38
C ARG A 224 -10.48 -15.36 3.19
N ASN A 225 -9.97 -14.54 2.26
CA ASN A 225 -10.74 -14.17 1.08
C ASN A 225 -11.06 -15.38 0.19
N ASP A 226 -10.12 -16.30 0.07
CA ASP A 226 -10.25 -17.50 -0.75
C ASP A 226 -11.16 -18.55 -0.15
N VAL A 227 -11.01 -18.84 1.13
CA VAL A 227 -11.71 -19.95 1.77
C VAL A 227 -13.08 -19.55 2.31
N ALA A 228 -13.29 -18.27 2.62
CA ALA A 228 -14.53 -17.81 3.23
C ALA A 228 -15.29 -16.79 2.35
N ILE A 229 -14.64 -15.68 1.97
CA ILE A 229 -15.36 -14.56 1.34
C ILE A 229 -15.85 -14.90 -0.07
N ARG A 230 -14.99 -15.48 -0.92
CA ARG A 230 -15.36 -15.84 -2.29
C ARG A 230 -16.44 -16.93 -2.34
N PRO A 231 -16.33 -18.05 -1.61
CA PRO A 231 -17.39 -19.06 -1.57
C PRO A 231 -18.73 -18.49 -1.08
N LEU A 232 -18.70 -17.65 -0.03
CA LEU A 232 -19.90 -17.01 0.48
C LEU A 232 -20.54 -16.13 -0.62
N ARG A 233 -19.76 -15.25 -1.25
CA ARG A 233 -20.25 -14.38 -2.35
C ARG A 233 -20.80 -15.19 -3.52
N ASP A 234 -20.14 -16.29 -3.89
CA ASP A 234 -20.58 -17.18 -4.95
C ASP A 234 -21.92 -17.86 -4.60
N ALA A 235 -22.12 -18.27 -3.35
CA ALA A 235 -23.39 -18.81 -2.87
C ALA A 235 -24.52 -17.76 -2.94
N TRP A 236 -24.26 -16.53 -2.49
CA TRP A 236 -25.22 -15.42 -2.60
C TRP A 236 -25.59 -15.09 -4.06
N ALA A 237 -24.64 -15.17 -4.98
CA ALA A 237 -24.90 -14.97 -6.40
C ALA A 237 -25.83 -16.05 -6.97
N GLY A 238 -25.63 -17.32 -6.55
CA GLY A 238 -26.50 -18.43 -6.92
C GLY A 238 -27.95 -18.25 -6.44
N ILE A 239 -28.15 -17.73 -5.22
CA ILE A 239 -29.49 -17.46 -4.67
C ILE A 239 -30.24 -16.39 -5.50
N LYS A 240 -29.51 -15.42 -6.06
CA LYS A 240 -30.10 -14.33 -6.88
C LYS A 240 -30.39 -14.72 -8.33
N GLY A 241 -30.15 -15.97 -8.74
CA GLY A 241 -30.35 -16.42 -10.12
C GLY A 241 -29.39 -15.76 -11.12
N LEU A 242 -28.25 -15.23 -10.67
CA LEU A 242 -27.26 -14.52 -11.49
C LEU A 242 -26.22 -15.47 -12.12
N ARG A 243 -26.48 -16.79 -12.12
CA ARG A 243 -25.63 -17.82 -12.72
C ARG A 243 -26.42 -18.66 -13.70
#